data_AF-A0A6B3F1C7-F1
#
_entry.id   AF-A0A6B3F1C7-F1
#
_cell.length_a   1.000
_cell.length_b   1.000
_cell.length_c   1.000
_cell.angle_alpha   90.00
_cell.angle_beta   90.00
_cell.angle_gamma   90.00
#
_symmetry.space_group_name_H-M   'P 1'
#
loop_
_entity.id
_entity.type
_entity.pdbx_description
1 polymer ?
#
loop_
_entity_poly.entity_id
_entity_poly.type
_entity_poly.pdbx_seq_one_letter_code
_entity_poly.pdbx_strand_id
1 'polypeptide(L)'
;CTNVHPAETLEGVRAQLRDHCEPVRRLLGRDRLGIGLWLARDAAKSLITDPVALRALRADLDARGLEVVTLNGFPYRGFGSDEVK
;
A
#
# COMPACT_ATOMS: atom_id res chain seq x y z
N CYS A 1 -1.04 1.51 -10.63
CA CYS A 1 -1.35 2.26 -9.40
C CYS A 1 -2.40 1.50 -8.60
N THR A 2 -2.22 1.33 -7.29
CA THR A 2 -3.21 0.67 -6.41
C THR A 2 -4.37 1.58 -6.00
N ASN A 3 -4.55 2.75 -6.64
CA ASN A 3 -5.66 3.69 -6.38
C ASN A 3 -7.07 3.05 -6.42
N VAL A 4 -7.20 1.86 -7.01
CA VAL A 4 -8.47 1.14 -7.13
C VAL A 4 -8.83 0.38 -5.85
N HIS A 5 -7.86 0.07 -4.99
CA HIS A 5 -8.11 -0.65 -3.75
C HIS A 5 -7.98 0.31 -2.56
N PRO A 6 -9.10 0.71 -1.93
CA PRO A 6 -9.05 1.54 -0.73
C PRO A 6 -8.52 0.70 0.45
N ALA A 7 -7.44 1.16 1.08
CA ALA A 7 -7.01 0.67 2.38
C ALA A 7 -6.79 1.87 3.31
N GLU A 8 -7.79 2.12 4.16
CA GLU A 8 -7.73 3.22 5.12
C GLU A 8 -6.79 2.91 6.30
N THR A 9 -6.52 1.62 6.54
CA THR A 9 -5.65 1.13 7.61
C THR A 9 -4.37 0.50 7.06
N LEU A 10 -3.31 0.50 7.87
CA LEU A 10 -2.04 -0.14 7.51
C LEU A 10 -2.20 -1.66 7.31
N GLU A 11 -3.10 -2.31 8.05
CA GLU A 11 -3.43 -3.71 7.84
C GLU A 11 -4.07 -3.93 6.46
N GLY A 12 -5.01 -3.06 6.07
CA GLY A 12 -5.63 -3.08 4.75
C GLY A 12 -4.59 -2.95 3.63
N VAL A 13 -3.58 -2.08 3.83
CA VAL A 13 -2.48 -1.93 2.87
C VAL A 13 -1.72 -3.24 2.74
N ARG A 14 -1.33 -3.88 3.85
CA ARG A 14 -0.60 -5.17 3.84
C ARG A 14 -1.44 -6.28 3.20
N ALA A 15 -2.75 -6.29 3.43
CA ALA A 15 -3.66 -7.24 2.79
C ALA A 15 -3.66 -7.07 1.26
N GLN A 16 -3.74 -5.85 0.73
CA GLN A 16 -3.69 -5.61 -0.72
C GLN A 16 -2.36 -6.03 -1.37
N LEU A 17 -1.24 -5.85 -0.67
CA LEU A 17 0.06 -6.31 -1.16
C LEU A 17 0.05 -7.83 -1.36
N ARG A 18 -0.53 -8.57 -0.40
CA ARG A 18 -0.66 -10.03 -0.43
C ARG A 18 -1.69 -10.50 -1.45
N ASP A 19 -2.87 -9.88 -1.48
CA ASP A 19 -4.03 -10.41 -2.20
C ASP A 19 -4.06 -10.00 -3.68
N HIS A 20 -3.33 -8.93 -4.05
CA HIS A 20 -3.35 -8.39 -5.41
C HIS A 20 -1.95 -8.22 -6.01
N CYS A 21 -1.04 -7.54 -5.32
CA CYS A 21 0.25 -7.18 -5.92
C CYS A 21 1.17 -8.40 -6.12
N GLU A 22 1.27 -9.27 -5.11
CA GLU A 22 2.08 -10.48 -5.18
C GLU A 22 1.57 -11.47 -6.26
N PRO A 23 0.27 -11.80 -6.34
CA PRO A 23 -0.26 -12.63 -7.42
C PRO A 23 0.03 -12.07 -8.81
N VAL A 24 -0.12 -10.74 -9.00
CA VAL A 24 0.21 -10.09 -10.28
C VAL A 24 1.70 -10.22 -10.60
N ARG A 25 2.61 -10.00 -9.65
CA ARG A 25 4.05 -10.21 -9.87
C ARG A 25 4.33 -11.64 -10.33
N ARG A 26 3.74 -12.63 -9.65
CA ARG A 26 3.92 -14.06 -9.98
C ARG A 26 3.40 -14.39 -11.37
N LEU A 27 2.22 -13.89 -11.74
CA LEU A 27 1.63 -14.09 -13.07
C LEU A 27 2.48 -13.47 -14.19
N LEU A 28 3.12 -12.33 -13.93
CA LEU A 28 4.03 -11.69 -14.88
C LEU A 28 5.42 -12.33 -14.95
N GLY A 29 5.71 -13.32 -14.08
CA GLY A 29 7.01 -14.01 -14.03
C GLY A 29 8.18 -13.07 -13.71
N ARG A 30 7.98 -12.06 -12.86
CA ARG A 30 9.01 -11.06 -12.53
C ARG A 30 9.63 -11.31 -11.16
N ASP A 31 10.94 -11.11 -11.07
CA ASP A 31 11.65 -11.16 -9.79
C ASP A 31 11.18 -10.05 -8.85
N ARG A 32 11.00 -8.84 -9.40
CA ARG A 32 10.52 -7.67 -8.66
C ARG A 32 9.48 -6.89 -9.46
N LEU A 33 8.44 -6.39 -8.78
CA LEU A 33 7.38 -5.58 -9.37
C LEU A 33 7.33 -4.19 -8.72
N GLY A 34 7.45 -3.16 -9.55
CA GLY A 34 7.17 -1.78 -9.15
C GLY A 34 5.68 -1.55 -8.97
N ILE A 35 5.28 -1.07 -7.80
CA ILE A 35 3.91 -0.72 -7.44
C ILE A 35 3.82 0.77 -7.09
N GLY A 36 2.69 1.36 -7.41
CA GLY A 36 2.30 2.64 -6.83
C GLY A 36 1.47 2.39 -5.59
N LEU A 37 1.94 2.89 -4.44
CA LEU A 37 1.28 2.72 -3.15
C LEU A 37 0.45 3.97 -2.84
N TRP A 38 -0.77 3.75 -2.37
CA TRP A 38 -1.59 4.80 -1.80
C TRP A 38 -1.71 4.62 -0.28
N LEU A 39 -1.55 5.71 0.48
CA LEU A 39 -1.67 5.71 1.95
C LEU A 39 -2.66 6.77 2.42
N ALA A 40 -3.72 6.33 3.10
CA ALA A 40 -4.59 7.22 3.84
C ALA A 40 -3.86 7.88 5.03
N ARG A 41 -4.39 8.99 5.54
CA ARG A 41 -3.86 9.72 6.70
C ARG A 41 -3.49 8.82 7.87
N ASP A 42 -4.40 7.94 8.28
CA ASP A 42 -4.20 7.16 9.51
C ASP A 42 -3.14 6.07 9.33
N ALA A 43 -3.08 5.45 8.15
CA ALA A 43 -1.99 4.56 7.78
C ALA A 43 -0.64 5.28 7.77
N ALA A 44 -0.58 6.48 7.16
CA ALA A 44 0.63 7.30 7.17
C ALA A 44 1.04 7.72 8.58
N LYS A 45 0.09 8.12 9.42
CA LYS A 45 0.33 8.47 10.83
C LYS A 45 0.91 7.29 11.60
N SER A 46 0.33 6.09 11.46
CA SER A 46 0.86 4.88 12.10
C SER A 46 2.30 4.59 11.72
N LEU A 47 2.65 4.75 10.43
CA LEU A 47 4.03 4.55 9.96
C LEU A 47 5.02 5.60 10.50
N ILE A 48 4.56 6.83 10.74
CA ILE A 48 5.38 7.90 11.32
C ILE A 48 5.58 7.68 12.83
N THR A 49 4.53 7.24 13.54
CA THR A 49 4.57 7.12 15.00
C THR A 49 5.12 5.79 15.50
N ASP A 50 5.11 4.74 14.68
CA ASP A 50 5.57 3.40 15.05
C ASP A 50 6.66 2.89 14.09
N PRO A 51 7.94 2.96 14.50
CA PRO A 51 9.06 2.40 13.73
C PRO A 51 8.98 0.88 13.53
N VAL A 52 8.30 0.14 14.41
CA VAL A 52 8.10 -1.30 14.25
C VAL A 52 7.16 -1.56 13.08
N ALA A 53 6.05 -0.82 13.00
CA ALA A 53 5.10 -0.89 11.88
C ALA A 53 5.77 -0.56 10.54
N LEU A 54 6.63 0.45 10.48
CA LEU A 54 7.38 0.79 9.27
C LEU A 54 8.33 -0.35 8.83
N ARG A 55 9.07 -0.95 9.77
CA ARG A 55 9.91 -2.10 9.47
C ARG A 55 9.10 -3.31 9.00
N ALA A 56 7.93 -3.53 9.60
CA ALA A 56 7.03 -4.62 9.20
C ALA A 56 6.46 -4.43 7.79
N LEU A 57 6.14 -3.20 7.38
CA LEU A 57 5.73 -2.89 6.01
C LEU A 57 6.89 -3.11 5.02
N ARG A 58 8.10 -2.67 5.37
CA ARG A 58 9.29 -2.90 4.53
C ARG A 58 9.58 -4.39 4.34
N ALA A 59 9.59 -5.16 5.42
CA ALA A 59 9.80 -6.60 5.37
C ALA A 59 8.75 -7.30 4.51
N ASP A 60 7.50 -6.82 4.55
CA ASP A 60 6.43 -7.34 3.72
C ASP A 60 6.63 -7.10 2.23
N LEU A 61 7.09 -5.91 1.85
CA LEU A 61 7.43 -5.56 0.47
C LEU A 61 8.59 -6.43 -0.03
N ASP A 62 9.65 -6.55 0.77
CA ASP A 62 10.84 -7.32 0.43
C ASP A 62 10.52 -8.81 0.27
N ALA A 63 9.79 -9.40 1.23
CA ALA A 63 9.38 -10.81 1.18
C ALA A 63 8.53 -11.17 -0.05
N ARG A 64 7.83 -10.18 -0.63
CA ARG A 64 6.93 -10.37 -1.77
C ARG A 64 7.53 -9.96 -3.11
N GLY A 65 8.77 -9.47 -3.11
CA GLY A 65 9.43 -8.94 -4.32
C GLY A 65 8.72 -7.70 -4.86
N LEU A 66 8.25 -6.80 -3.98
CA LEU A 66 7.55 -5.58 -4.35
C LEU A 66 8.42 -4.35 -4.08
N GLU A 67 8.31 -3.35 -4.95
CA GLU A 67 8.98 -2.07 -4.83
C GLU A 67 7.99 -0.93 -4.92
N VAL A 68 7.97 -0.04 -3.93
CA VAL A 68 7.18 1.18 -4.04
C VAL A 68 7.93 2.16 -4.93
N VAL A 69 7.46 2.33 -6.17
CA VAL A 69 8.07 3.24 -7.16
C VAL A 69 7.33 4.58 -7.23
N THR A 70 6.10 4.63 -6.74
CA THR A 70 5.34 5.88 -6.55
C THR A 70 4.54 5.80 -5.26
N LEU A 71 4.36 6.94 -4.60
CA LEU A 71 3.55 7.08 -3.39
C LEU A 71 2.51 8.18 -3.60
N ASN A 72 1.25 7.90 -3.27
CA ASN A 72 0.16 8.85 -3.31
C ASN A 72 -0.55 8.89 -1.94
N GLY A 73 -0.95 10.07 -1.48
CA GLY A 73 -1.68 10.27 -0.23
C GLY A 73 -3.01 11.00 -0.39
N PHE A 74 -3.53 11.07 -1.62
CA PHE A 74 -4.74 11.80 -1.99
C PHE A 74 -5.84 10.83 -2.45
N PRO A 75 -7.08 10.95 -1.95
CA PRO A 75 -7.53 11.86 -0.91
C PRO A 75 -6.92 11.52 0.46
N TYR A 76 -6.76 12.53 1.31
CA TYR A 76 -6.14 12.34 2.63
C TYR A 76 -7.02 11.50 3.58
N ARG A 77 -8.33 11.42 3.30
CA ARG A 77 -9.31 10.52 3.93
C ARG A 77 -9.86 9.54 2.90
N GLY A 78 -10.36 8.39 3.34
CA GLY A 78 -10.89 7.36 2.46
C GLY A 78 -11.98 7.88 1.51
N PHE A 79 -12.07 7.25 0.34
CA PHE A 79 -13.15 7.48 -0.63
C PHE A 79 -14.48 7.01 -0.02
N GLY A 80 -15.09 7.83 0.83
CA GLY A 80 -16.32 7.48 1.55
C GLY A 80 -16.94 8.56 2.43
N SER A 81 -16.37 9.77 2.49
CA SER A 81 -17.01 10.89 3.17
C SER A 81 -16.84 12.17 2.36
N ASP A 82 -17.97 12.62 1.83
CA ASP A 82 -18.23 13.78 0.99
C ASP A 82 -17.79 13.70 -0.48
N GLU A 83 -18.78 13.90 -1.36
CA GLU A 83 -18.61 14.11 -2.80
C GLU A 83 -17.50 15.12 -3.07
N VAL A 84 -16.57 14.77 -3.97
CA VAL A 84 -15.67 15.76 -4.56
C VAL A 84 -16.50 16.56 -5.57
N LYS A 85 -16.82 17.81 -5.25
CA LYS A 85 -17.26 18.81 -6.24
C LYS A 85 -16.08 19.29 -7.08
#